data_AF-A0A7G5FHD0-F1
#
_entry.id   AF-A0A7G5FHD0-F1
#
_cell.length_a   1.000
_cell.length_b   1.000
_cell.length_c   1.000
_cell.angle_alpha   90.00
_cell.angle_beta   90.00
_cell.angle_gamma   90.00
#
_symmetry.space_group_name_H-M   'P 1'
#
loop_
_entity.id
_entity.type
_entity.pdbx_description
1 polymer ?
#
loop_
_entity_poly.entity_id
_entity_poly.type
_entity_poly.pdbx_seq_one_letter_code
_entity_poly.pdbx_strand_id
1 'polypeptide(L)'
;MFFYDADCGFCVWSLGYLTRFTRDLPTSPGTGLYIQRNAYYIDPTERVYLGHRAIAQALQRHGRSPLVRIAGGVIDTPLFAAVYRIVAWNRHRLGRFVGAQVCRI
;
A
#
# COMPACT_ATOMS: atom_id res chain seq x y z
N MET A 1 -11.30 2.61 -1.66
CA MET A 1 -10.97 1.23 -1.24
C MET A 1 -9.51 0.94 -1.57
N PHE A 2 -8.72 0.48 -0.60
CA PHE A 2 -7.32 0.08 -0.79
C PHE A 2 -7.23 -1.45 -0.90
N PHE A 3 -6.63 -1.92 -1.98
CA PHE A 3 -6.46 -3.34 -2.26
C PHE A 3 -5.00 -3.76 -2.09
N TYR A 4 -4.81 -4.88 -1.40
CA TYR A 4 -3.51 -5.44 -1.07
C TYR A 4 -3.44 -6.93 -1.39
N ASP A 5 -2.22 -7.43 -1.57
CA ASP A 5 -1.95 -8.86 -1.75
C ASP A 5 -1.98 -9.54 -0.38
N ALA A 6 -3.00 -10.36 -0.14
CA ALA A 6 -3.19 -11.07 1.12
C ALA A 6 -2.22 -12.26 1.29
N ASP A 7 -1.62 -12.77 0.22
CA ASP A 7 -0.62 -13.85 0.29
C ASP A 7 0.80 -13.32 0.52
N CYS A 8 0.97 -12.00 0.45
CA CYS A 8 2.24 -11.30 0.62
C CYS A 8 2.39 -10.74 2.05
N GLY A 9 3.27 -11.34 2.85
CA GLY A 9 3.39 -10.98 4.28
C GLY A 9 3.92 -9.58 4.51
N PHE A 10 4.85 -9.14 3.68
CA PHE A 10 5.27 -7.75 3.69
C PHE A 10 4.13 -6.79 3.33
N CYS A 11 3.22 -7.20 2.43
CA CYS A 11 2.10 -6.37 2.00
C CYS A 11 1.05 -6.24 3.11
N VAL A 12 0.72 -7.34 3.80
CA VAL A 12 -0.18 -7.34 4.97
C VAL A 12 0.44 -6.54 6.13
N TRP A 13 1.73 -6.77 6.41
CA TRP A 13 2.46 -6.00 7.42
C TRP A 13 2.46 -4.50 7.12
N SER A 14 2.76 -4.12 5.86
CA SER A 14 2.75 -2.72 5.41
C SER A 14 1.36 -2.11 5.50
N LEU A 15 0.31 -2.87 5.20
CA LEU A 15 -1.08 -2.44 5.39
C LEU A 15 -1.35 -2.10 6.85
N GLY A 16 -0.89 -2.92 7.80
CA GLY A 16 -1.00 -2.64 9.23
C GLY A 16 -0.32 -1.33 9.66
N TYR A 17 0.77 -0.94 9.00
CA TYR A 17 1.37 0.38 9.20
C TYR A 17 0.55 1.49 8.56
N LEU A 18 0.09 1.29 7.32
CA LEU A 18 -0.74 2.25 6.61
C LEU A 18 -2.03 2.58 7.37
N THR A 19 -2.70 1.57 7.93
CA THR A 19 -3.91 1.74 8.74
C THR A 19 -3.64 2.52 10.03
N ARG A 20 -2.49 2.32 10.66
CA ARG A 20 -2.09 3.13 11.84
C ARG A 20 -1.93 4.62 11.52
N PHE A 21 -1.55 4.97 10.30
CA PHE A 21 -1.40 6.36 9.87
C PHE A 21 -2.66 6.96 9.24
N THR A 22 -3.68 6.15 8.97
CA THR A 22 -4.93 6.59 8.37
C THR A 22 -6.10 6.50 9.36
N ARG A 23 -7.24 7.08 8.99
CA ARG A 23 -8.54 6.98 9.66
C ARG A 23 -9.53 6.46 8.63
N ASP A 24 -10.25 5.41 8.99
CA ASP A 24 -11.34 4.86 8.18
C ASP A 24 -10.91 4.58 6.74
N LEU A 25 -9.70 4.06 6.52
CA LEU A 25 -9.25 3.62 5.20
C LEU A 25 -9.95 2.28 4.90
N PRO A 26 -10.90 2.21 3.96
CA PRO A 26 -11.51 0.94 3.59
C PRO A 26 -10.47 0.08 2.87
N THR A 27 -10.28 -1.16 3.32
CA THR A 27 -9.28 -2.09 2.79
C THR A 27 -9.91 -3.43 2.42
N SER A 28 -9.45 -4.04 1.33
CA SER A 28 -9.87 -5.38 0.93
C SER A 28 -8.69 -6.17 0.34
N PRO A 29 -8.62 -7.49 0.49
CA PRO A 29 -7.78 -8.32 -0.35
C PRO A 29 -8.11 -8.08 -1.83
N GLY A 30 -7.09 -7.91 -2.66
CA GLY A 30 -7.23 -7.90 -4.11
C GLY A 30 -7.04 -9.31 -4.68
N THR A 31 -7.50 -9.54 -5.90
CA THR A 31 -7.30 -10.81 -6.62
C THR A 31 -6.77 -10.55 -8.04
N GLY A 32 -6.14 -11.56 -8.64
CA GLY A 32 -5.65 -11.52 -10.02
C GLY A 32 -4.23 -10.98 -10.22
N LEU A 33 -3.78 -10.91 -11.49
CA LEU A 33 -2.41 -10.54 -11.85
C LEU A 33 -2.02 -9.11 -11.44
N TYR A 34 -3.01 -8.24 -11.26
CA TYR A 34 -2.79 -6.84 -10.92
C TYR A 34 -2.28 -6.68 -9.48
N ILE A 35 -2.91 -7.37 -8.53
CA ILE A 35 -2.49 -7.36 -7.12
C ILE A 35 -1.14 -8.06 -6.93
N GLN A 36 -0.88 -9.11 -7.72
CA GLN A 36 0.42 -9.77 -7.77
C GLN A 36 1.54 -8.85 -8.26
N ARG A 37 1.28 -7.65 -8.78
CA ARG A 37 2.33 -6.69 -9.14
C ARG A 37 2.32 -5.48 -8.23
N ASN A 38 1.14 -4.96 -7.88
CA ASN A 38 1.02 -3.73 -7.10
C ASN A 38 -0.19 -3.75 -6.19
N ALA A 39 -0.04 -3.18 -4.99
CA ALA A 39 -1.20 -2.66 -4.27
C ALA A 39 -1.84 -1.51 -5.06
N TYR A 40 -3.15 -1.35 -4.96
CA TYR A 40 -3.87 -0.28 -5.65
C TYR A 40 -4.95 0.34 -4.78
N TYR A 41 -5.29 1.59 -5.07
CA TYR A 41 -6.34 2.33 -4.39
C TYR A 41 -7.36 2.81 -5.41
N ILE A 42 -8.63 2.52 -5.16
CA ILE A 42 -9.76 3.03 -5.92
C ILE A 42 -10.39 4.14 -5.10
N ASP A 43 -10.48 5.33 -5.69
CA ASP A 43 -11.10 6.47 -5.04
C ASP A 43 -12.63 6.51 -5.28
N PRO A 44 -13.37 7.43 -4.64
CA PRO A 44 -14.82 7.55 -4.82
C PRO A 44 -15.26 7.94 -6.26
N THR A 45 -14.33 8.40 -7.10
CA THR A 45 -14.57 8.73 -8.52
C THR A 45 -14.14 7.58 -9.43
N GLU A 46 -13.93 6.39 -8.87
CA GLU A 46 -13.49 5.17 -9.56
C GLU A 46 -12.11 5.27 -10.21
N ARG A 47 -11.29 6.25 -9.80
CA ARG A 47 -9.90 6.36 -10.29
C ARG A 47 -9.01 5.36 -9.58
N VAL A 48 -8.25 4.61 -10.38
CA VAL A 48 -7.31 3.60 -9.89
C VAL A 48 -5.91 4.19 -9.79
N TYR A 49 -5.32 4.12 -8.60
CA TYR A 49 -3.96 4.52 -8.29
C TYR A 49 -3.13 3.30 -7.93
N LEU A 50 -1.87 3.22 -8.40
CA LEU A 50 -1.02 2.04 -8.23
C LEU A 50 0.21 2.32 -7.39
N GLY A 51 0.61 1.31 -6.63
CA GLY A 51 1.86 1.28 -5.88
C GLY A 51 2.06 2.49 -4.98
N HIS A 52 3.16 3.23 -5.17
CA HIS A 52 3.43 4.44 -4.39
C HIS A 52 2.28 5.46 -4.44
N ARG A 53 1.63 5.64 -5.60
CA ARG A 53 0.49 6.57 -5.73
C ARG A 53 -0.74 6.08 -4.98
N ALA A 54 -0.94 4.76 -4.89
CA ALA A 54 -2.01 4.20 -4.08
C ALA A 54 -1.83 4.57 -2.61
N ILE A 55 -0.60 4.42 -2.10
CA ILE A 55 -0.23 4.76 -0.73
C ILE A 55 -0.34 6.28 -0.50
N ALA A 56 0.18 7.07 -1.43
CA ALA A 56 0.10 8.53 -1.41
C ALA A 56 -1.37 9.00 -1.28
N GLN A 57 -2.26 8.52 -2.15
CA GLN A 57 -3.68 8.89 -2.11
C GLN A 57 -4.38 8.41 -0.83
N ALA A 58 -4.05 7.20 -0.34
CA ALA A 58 -4.55 6.72 0.94
C ALA A 58 -4.15 7.66 2.09
N LEU A 59 -2.88 8.09 2.16
CA LEU A 59 -2.39 9.01 3.18
C LEU A 59 -2.95 10.43 3.04
N GLN A 60 -3.07 10.95 1.82
CA GLN A 60 -3.60 12.29 1.57
C GLN A 60 -5.08 12.39 1.98
N ARG A 61 -5.90 11.38 1.65
CA ARG A 61 -7.34 11.39 1.89
C ARG A 61 -7.72 10.91 3.29
N HIS A 62 -7.10 9.82 3.72
CA HIS A 62 -7.43 9.16 4.98
C HIS A 62 -6.41 9.44 6.08
N GLY A 63 -5.36 10.24 5.86
CA GLY A 63 -4.33 10.51 6.86
C GLY A 63 -4.90 11.05 8.17
N ARG A 64 -4.48 10.45 9.29
CA ARG A 64 -4.98 10.74 10.64
C ARG A 64 -4.62 12.13 11.17
N SER A 65 -3.63 12.78 10.56
CA SER A 65 -3.14 14.11 10.93
C SER A 65 -2.73 14.91 9.68
N PRO A 66 -2.69 16.24 9.73
CA PRO A 66 -2.27 17.07 8.60
C PRO A 66 -0.87 16.70 8.08
N LEU A 67 0.07 16.41 8.98
CA LEU A 67 1.43 16.00 8.62
C LEU A 67 1.45 14.70 7.80
N VAL A 68 0.61 13.73 8.16
CA VAL A 68 0.49 12.49 7.39
C VAL A 68 -0.07 12.75 5.99
N ARG A 69 -1.03 13.66 5.87
CA ARG A 69 -1.60 14.02 4.57
C ARG A 69 -0.57 14.70 3.68
N ILE A 70 0.24 15.59 4.25
CA ILE A 70 1.37 16.24 3.55
C ILE A 70 2.41 15.20 3.13
N ALA A 71 2.75 14.26 4.00
CA ALA A 71 3.66 13.16 3.67
C ALA A 71 3.15 12.32 2.49
N GLY A 72 1.83 12.14 2.39
CA GLY A 72 1.21 11.54 1.21
C GLY A 72 1.51 12.31 -0.09
N GLY A 73 1.60 13.65 -0.06
CA GLY A 73 2.04 14.46 -1.21
C GLY A 73 3.50 14.22 -1.59
N VAL A 74 4.38 14.09 -0.60
CA VAL A 74 5.80 13.79 -0.81
C VAL A 74 5.99 12.40 -1.46
N ILE A 75 5.20 11.42 -1.01
CA ILE A 75 5.24 10.04 -1.54
C ILE A 75 4.72 9.97 -2.99
N ASP A 76 3.91 10.93 -3.45
CA ASP A 76 3.40 10.96 -4.83
C ASP A 76 4.45 11.39 -5.86
N THR A 77 5.64 11.81 -5.40
CA THR A 77 6.73 12.25 -6.27
C THR A 77 7.41 11.06 -7.00
N PRO A 78 7.98 11.28 -8.20
CA PRO A 78 8.60 10.22 -9.00
C PRO A 78 9.79 9.54 -8.31
N LEU A 79 10.42 10.21 -7.33
CA LEU A 79 11.49 9.61 -6.53
C LEU A 79 11.01 8.35 -5.80
N PHE A 80 9.81 8.39 -5.22
CA PHE A 80 9.22 7.25 -4.52
C PHE A 80 8.74 6.15 -5.45
N ALA A 81 8.57 6.43 -6.75
CA ALA A 81 8.30 5.38 -7.74
C ALA A 81 9.47 4.38 -7.82
N ALA A 82 10.72 4.86 -7.77
CA ALA A 82 11.89 4.00 -7.77
C ALA A 82 11.99 3.19 -6.48
N VAL A 83 11.80 3.83 -5.33
CA VAL A 83 11.78 3.17 -4.01
C VAL A 83 10.71 2.07 -3.98
N TYR A 84 9.50 2.39 -4.43
CA TYR A 84 8.41 1.42 -4.46
C TYR A 84 8.72 0.23 -5.37
N ARG A 85 9.34 0.44 -6.54
CA ARG A 85 9.75 -0.68 -7.42
C ARG A 85 10.74 -1.62 -6.73
N ILE A 86 11.72 -1.07 -6.01
CA ILE A 86 12.70 -1.87 -5.25
C ILE A 86 11.98 -2.70 -4.20
N VAL A 87 11.06 -2.09 -3.45
CA VAL A 87 10.24 -2.78 -2.44
C VAL A 87 9.37 -3.86 -3.07
N ALA A 88 8.67 -3.55 -4.16
CA ALA A 88 7.80 -4.51 -4.87
C ALA A 88 8.58 -5.73 -5.38
N TRP A 89 9.79 -5.52 -5.90
CA TRP A 89 10.66 -6.63 -6.33
C TRP A 89 11.14 -7.47 -5.14
N ASN A 90 11.45 -6.84 -4.01
CA ASN A 90 11.97 -7.52 -2.83
C ASN A 90 10.90 -8.02 -1.84
N ARG A 91 9.60 -7.79 -2.09
CA ARG A 91 8.51 -8.06 -1.12
C ARG A 91 8.49 -9.48 -0.55
N HIS A 92 8.85 -10.49 -1.36
CA HIS A 92 8.92 -11.89 -0.92
C HIS A 92 10.09 -12.15 0.03
N ARG A 93 11.21 -11.41 -0.14
CA ARG A 93 12.36 -11.45 0.76
C ARG A 93 12.09 -10.63 2.02
N LEU A 94 11.50 -9.45 1.86
CA LEU A 94 11.15 -8.55 2.97
C LEU A 94 10.16 -9.19 3.95
N GLY A 95 9.23 -10.02 3.47
CA GLY A 95 8.30 -10.77 4.32
C GLY A 95 9.01 -11.61 5.40
N ARG A 96 10.16 -12.22 5.07
CA ARG A 96 10.97 -12.99 6.03
C ARG A 96 11.59 -12.11 7.11
N PHE A 97 11.98 -10.89 6.77
CA PHE A 97 12.61 -9.96 7.71
C PHE A 97 11.62 -9.31 8.67
N VAL A 98 10.38 -9.07 8.24
CA VAL A 98 9.35 -8.46 9.09
C VAL A 98 8.59 -9.49 9.93
N GLY A 99 9.02 -10.76 9.94
CA GLY A 99 8.37 -11.84 10.69
C GLY A 99 6.96 -12.18 10.22
N ALA A 100 6.53 -11.63 9.07
CA ALA A 100 5.20 -11.85 8.53
C ALA A 100 5.22 -13.12 7.68
N GLN A 101 5.05 -14.27 8.34
CA GLN A 101 4.66 -15.50 7.68
C GLN A 101 3.16 -15.40 7.39
N VAL A 102 2.78 -15.25 6.13
CA VAL A 102 1.38 -15.46 5.76
C VAL A 102 1.20 -16.92 5.47
N CYS A 103 0.16 -17.48 6.08
CA CYS A 103 -0.37 -18.77 5.69
C CYS A 103 -0.80 -18.65 4.23
N ARG A 104 -0.18 -19.49 3.38
CA ARG A 104 -0.67 -19.80 2.05
C ARG A 104 -2.05 -20.43 2.25
N ILE A 105 -3.12 -19.73 1.89
CA ILE A 105 -4.47 -20.30 1.89
C ILE A 105 -4.62 -21.18 0.65
#